data_AF-N6YBA0-F1
#
_entry.id   AF-N6YBA0-F1
#
_cell.length_a   1.000
_cell.length_b   1.000
_cell.length_c   1.000
_cell.angle_alpha   90.00
_cell.angle_beta   90.00
_cell.angle_gamma   90.00
#
_symmetry.space_group_name_H-M   'P 1'
#
loop_
_entity.id
_entity.type
_entity.pdbx_description
1 polymer ?
#
loop_
_entity_poly.entity_id
_entity_poly.type
_entity_poly.pdbx_seq_one_letter_code
_entity_poly.pdbx_strand_id
1 'polypeptide(L)'
;MSMTSIHEAITALYNRASDHMTPAELDEVGSTMLDQAESAARNLSSVAEGISCLVYNDGMQDSPFGSFQDSDSVSSLLCSISQQADMIAALIWVGGEARAHARPAPSTD
;
A
#
# COMPACT_ATOMS: atom_id res chain seq x y z
N MET A 1 9.52 9.63 -18.69
CA MET A 1 9.50 10.30 -17.37
C MET A 1 9.69 9.23 -16.32
N SER A 2 10.70 9.36 -15.46
CA SER A 2 10.84 8.44 -14.32
C SER A 2 9.65 8.69 -13.40
N MET A 3 8.69 7.77 -13.36
CA MET A 3 7.67 7.80 -12.31
C MET A 3 8.37 7.31 -11.05
N THR A 4 8.90 8.23 -10.26
CA THR A 4 9.29 7.90 -8.88
C THR A 4 8.04 7.37 -8.19
N SER A 5 8.07 6.11 -7.79
CA SER A 5 6.91 5.47 -7.15
C SER A 5 6.76 6.02 -5.72
N ILE A 6 5.57 5.89 -5.13
CA ILE A 6 5.37 6.36 -3.75
C ILE A 6 6.25 5.53 -2.80
N HIS A 7 6.47 4.26 -3.14
CA HIS A 7 7.42 3.40 -2.45
C HIS A 7 8.83 3.98 -2.43
N GLU A 8 9.37 4.35 -3.60
CA GLU A 8 10.72 4.95 -3.66
C GLU A 8 10.83 6.23 -2.82
N ALA A 9 9.80 7.09 -2.85
CA ALA A 9 9.79 8.33 -2.08
C ALA A 9 9.77 8.08 -0.56
N ILE A 10 8.87 7.23 -0.07
CA ILE A 10 8.75 6.92 1.35
C ILE A 10 10.01 6.19 1.84
N THR A 11 10.54 5.24 1.07
CA THR A 11 11.79 4.55 1.37
C THR A 11 12.96 5.53 1.50
N ALA A 12 13.10 6.48 0.57
CA ALA A 12 14.16 7.48 0.63
C ALA A 12 14.04 8.40 1.86
N LEU A 13 12.81 8.77 2.24
CA LEU A 13 12.57 9.57 3.44
C LEU A 13 12.94 8.79 4.71
N TYR A 14 12.52 7.53 4.82
CA TYR A 14 12.86 6.67 5.96
C TYR A 14 14.36 6.50 6.10
N ASN A 15 15.06 6.11 5.03
CA ASN A 15 16.52 5.90 5.04
C ASN A 15 17.30 7.14 5.46
N ARG A 16 16.77 8.34 5.18
CA ARG A 16 17.43 9.58 5.59
C ARG A 16 17.17 9.94 7.06
N ALA A 17 16.04 9.51 7.60
CA ALA A 17 15.60 9.88 8.94
C ALA A 17 15.96 8.84 10.01
N SER A 18 16.04 7.55 9.65
CA SER A 18 16.21 6.42 10.57
C SER A 18 17.40 6.54 11.50
N ASP A 19 18.55 7.01 11.00
CA ASP A 19 19.79 7.15 11.78
C ASP A 19 19.70 8.20 12.91
N HIS A 20 18.69 9.07 12.84
CA HIS A 20 18.47 10.14 13.82
C HIS A 20 17.26 9.87 14.72
N MET A 21 16.64 8.69 14.60
CA MET A 21 15.51 8.28 15.43
C MET A 21 15.97 7.41 16.59
N THR A 22 15.36 7.59 17.74
CA THR A 22 15.50 6.70 18.89
C THR A 22 14.81 5.35 18.61
N PRO A 23 15.19 4.27 19.32
CA PRO A 23 14.51 2.98 19.19
C PRO A 23 13.00 3.05 19.45
N ALA A 24 12.55 3.92 20.36
CA ALA A 24 11.13 4.10 20.64
C ALA A 24 10.39 4.78 19.47
N GLU A 25 10.99 5.81 18.86
CA GLU A 25 10.43 6.44 17.66
C GLU A 25 10.39 5.48 16.47
N LEU A 26 11.43 4.64 16.30
CA LEU A 26 11.46 3.60 15.27
C LEU A 26 10.37 2.54 15.49
N ASP A 27 10.12 2.13 16.73
CA ASP A 27 9.04 1.19 17.03
C ASP A 27 7.66 1.81 16.79
N GLU A 28 7.46 3.09 17.13
CA GLU A 28 6.22 3.84 16.86
C GLU A 28 5.96 3.97 15.35
N VAL A 29 6.98 4.37 14.57
CA VAL A 29 6.90 4.41 13.10
C VAL A 29 6.60 3.01 12.57
N GLY A 30 7.32 2.00 13.06
CA GLY A 30 7.15 0.61 12.67
C GLY A 30 5.73 0.10 12.88
N SER A 31 5.17 0.33 14.07
CA SER A 31 3.80 -0.06 14.38
C SER A 31 2.78 0.70 13.55
N THR A 32 2.91 2.03 13.47
CA THR A 32 1.98 2.87 12.73
C THR A 32 1.91 2.47 11.26
N MET A 33 3.06 2.28 10.61
CA MET A 33 3.11 1.93 9.19
C MET A 33 2.49 0.57 8.91
N LEU A 34 2.75 -0.44 9.76
CA LEU A 34 2.17 -1.77 9.60
C LEU A 34 0.66 -1.79 9.84
N ASP A 35 0.17 -1.05 10.85
CA ASP A 35 -1.27 -0.94 11.13
C ASP A 35 -2.01 -0.26 9.97
N GLN A 36 -1.40 0.81 9.40
CA GLN A 36 -1.96 1.47 8.21
C GLN A 36 -1.90 0.56 6.98
N ALA A 37 -0.82 -0.22 6.80
CA ALA A 37 -0.72 -1.18 5.70
C ALA A 37 -1.83 -2.25 5.78
N GLU A 38 -2.10 -2.78 6.96
CA GLU A 38 -3.18 -3.75 7.17
C GLU A 38 -4.54 -3.14 6.84
N SER A 39 -4.83 -1.95 7.35
CA SER A 39 -6.08 -1.22 7.08
C SER A 39 -6.26 -0.95 5.58
N ALA A 40 -5.21 -0.46 4.91
CA ALA A 40 -5.22 -0.17 3.48
C ALA A 40 -5.39 -1.44 2.64
N ALA A 41 -4.74 -2.55 3.00
CA ALA A 41 -4.89 -3.83 2.32
C ALA A 41 -6.31 -4.38 2.42
N ARG A 42 -6.95 -4.28 3.61
CA ARG A 42 -8.35 -4.65 3.79
C ARG A 42 -9.29 -3.78 2.97
N ASN A 43 -9.05 -2.46 2.96
CA ASN A 43 -9.84 -1.55 2.14
C ASN A 43 -9.74 -1.89 0.65
N LEU A 44 -8.51 -2.07 0.14
CA LEU A 44 -8.27 -2.46 -1.25
C LEU A 44 -8.96 -3.78 -1.60
N SER A 45 -8.95 -4.76 -0.68
CA SER A 45 -9.69 -6.02 -0.85
C SER A 45 -11.20 -5.78 -0.98
N SER A 46 -11.81 -4.98 -0.10
CA SER A 46 -13.25 -4.68 -0.16
C SER A 46 -13.63 -3.91 -1.43
N VAL A 47 -12.77 -2.98 -1.88
CA VAL A 47 -12.98 -2.24 -3.13
C VAL A 47 -12.90 -3.17 -4.33
N ALA A 48 -11.89 -4.05 -4.38
CA ALA A 48 -11.74 -5.05 -5.44
C ALA A 48 -12.94 -6.02 -5.50
N GLU A 49 -13.46 -6.45 -4.35
CA GLU A 49 -14.68 -7.24 -4.27
C GLU A 49 -15.88 -6.47 -4.85
N GLY A 50 -16.08 -5.21 -4.45
CA GLY A 50 -17.15 -4.36 -4.98
C GLY A 50 -17.07 -4.19 -6.51
N ILE A 51 -15.87 -3.96 -7.04
CA ILE A 51 -15.62 -3.91 -8.49
C ILE A 51 -15.99 -5.24 -9.15
N SER A 52 -15.62 -6.36 -8.55
CA SER A 52 -15.93 -7.69 -9.09
C SER A 52 -17.44 -7.94 -9.17
N CYS A 53 -18.21 -7.52 -8.17
CA CYS A 53 -19.67 -7.60 -8.17
C CYS A 53 -20.29 -6.73 -9.27
N LEU A 54 -19.76 -5.53 -9.49
CA LEU A 54 -20.22 -4.65 -10.57
C LEU A 54 -19.97 -5.29 -11.94
N VAL A 55 -18.77 -5.82 -12.18
CA VAL A 55 -18.42 -6.50 -13.45
C VAL A 55 -19.27 -7.76 -13.66
N TYR A 56 -19.45 -8.57 -12.61
CA TYR A 56 -20.28 -9.79 -12.68
C TYR A 56 -21.73 -9.46 -13.04
N ASN A 57 -22.33 -8.47 -12.35
CA ASN A 57 -23.70 -8.05 -12.61
C ASN A 57 -23.87 -7.46 -14.02
N ASP A 58 -22.87 -6.73 -14.54
CA ASP A 58 -22.89 -6.19 -15.91
C ASP A 58 -22.91 -7.30 -16.97
N GLY A 59 -22.20 -8.42 -16.72
CA GLY A 59 -22.16 -9.57 -17.62
C GLY A 59 -23.38 -10.50 -17.56
N MET A 60 -24.23 -10.38 -16.54
CA MET A 60 -25.44 -11.21 -16.37
C MET A 60 -26.70 -10.58 -16.97
N GLN A 61 -26.67 -9.34 -17.43
CA GLN A 61 -27.86 -8.63 -17.91
C GLN A 61 -27.91 -8.53 -19.44
N ASP A 62 -29.13 -8.61 -19.99
CA ASP A 62 -29.39 -8.42 -21.43
C ASP A 62 -29.02 -7.00 -21.92
N SER A 63 -28.97 -6.03 -21.00
CA SER A 63 -28.45 -4.68 -21.23
C SER A 63 -27.47 -4.31 -20.10
N PRO A 64 -26.15 -4.27 -20.37
CA PRO A 64 -25.17 -3.86 -19.37
C PRO A 64 -25.44 -2.43 -18.90
N PHE A 65 -25.25 -2.17 -17.60
CA PHE A 65 -25.29 -0.84 -17.00
C PHE A 65 -24.06 0.00 -17.34
N GLY A 66 -22.96 -0.67 -17.69
CA GLY A 66 -21.82 -0.03 -18.33
C GLY A 66 -20.81 0.60 -17.38
N SER A 67 -20.62 0.05 -16.17
CA SER A 67 -19.71 0.58 -15.16
C SER A 67 -18.24 0.72 -15.61
N PHE A 68 -17.83 0.06 -16.71
CA PHE A 68 -16.45 0.02 -17.22
C PHE A 68 -16.37 0.01 -18.76
N GLN A 69 -17.26 0.72 -19.45
CA GLN A 69 -17.41 0.64 -20.92
C GLN A 69 -16.29 1.32 -21.71
N ASP A 70 -15.57 2.27 -21.10
CA ASP A 70 -14.51 3.02 -21.77
C ASP A 70 -13.11 2.63 -21.24
N SER A 71 -12.14 2.58 -22.16
CA SER A 71 -10.77 2.17 -21.85
C SER A 71 -10.06 3.11 -20.88
N ASP A 72 -10.46 4.39 -20.84
CA ASP A 72 -9.83 5.41 -20.02
C ASP A 72 -10.22 5.25 -18.55
N SER A 73 -11.48 4.91 -18.27
CA SER A 73 -12.03 4.59 -16.95
C SER A 73 -11.41 3.31 -16.40
N VAL A 74 -11.29 2.27 -17.24
CA VAL A 74 -10.62 1.03 -16.85
C VAL A 74 -9.13 1.27 -16.58
N SER A 75 -8.44 1.99 -17.46
CA SER A 75 -7.02 2.33 -17.27
C SER A 75 -6.82 3.13 -15.99
N SER A 76 -7.67 4.14 -15.74
CA SER A 76 -7.59 4.98 -14.55
C SER A 76 -7.80 4.17 -13.26
N LEU A 77 -8.77 3.24 -13.26
CA LEU A 77 -9.01 2.33 -12.15
C LEU A 77 -7.79 1.43 -11.88
N LEU A 78 -7.25 0.80 -12.93
CA LEU A 78 -6.09 -0.08 -12.80
C LEU A 78 -4.84 0.68 -12.32
N CYS A 79 -4.62 1.90 -12.81
CA CYS A 79 -3.57 2.77 -12.31
C CYS A 79 -3.77 3.10 -10.82
N SER A 80 -5.00 3.42 -10.39
CA SER A 80 -5.32 3.71 -8.99
C SER A 80 -5.07 2.49 -8.08
N ILE A 81 -5.50 1.29 -8.51
CA ILE A 81 -5.23 0.03 -7.79
C ILE A 81 -3.72 -0.21 -7.68
N SER A 82 -2.97 -0.01 -8.76
CA SER A 82 -1.51 -0.15 -8.77
C SER A 82 -0.84 0.82 -7.79
N GLN A 83 -1.29 2.07 -7.73
CA GLN A 83 -0.75 3.08 -6.80
C GLN A 83 -1.06 2.73 -5.33
N GLN A 84 -2.26 2.22 -5.05
CA GLN A 84 -2.62 1.75 -3.71
C GLN A 84 -1.77 0.55 -3.28
N ALA A 85 -1.53 -0.40 -4.19
CA ALA A 85 -0.65 -1.53 -3.93
C ALA A 85 0.81 -1.10 -3.67
N ASP A 86 1.33 -0.14 -4.46
CA ASP A 86 2.67 0.42 -4.26
C ASP A 86 2.79 1.13 -2.89
N MET A 87 1.75 1.86 -2.49
CA MET A 87 1.67 2.48 -1.16
C MET A 87 1.68 1.43 -0.04
N ILE A 88 0.85 0.39 -0.13
CA ILE A 88 0.81 -0.69 0.87
C ILE A 88 2.19 -1.35 0.99
N ALA A 89 2.85 -1.64 -0.13
CA ALA A 89 4.19 -2.21 -0.14
C ALA A 89 5.20 -1.30 0.58
N ALA A 90 5.12 0.02 0.35
CA ALA A 90 5.98 1.00 1.01
C ALA A 90 5.81 1.00 2.53
N LEU A 91 4.56 0.97 2.99
CA LEU A 91 4.21 0.93 4.40
C LEU A 91 4.72 -0.36 5.08
N ILE A 92 4.56 -1.51 4.41
CA ILE A 92 5.07 -2.80 4.91
C ILE A 92 6.59 -2.76 5.01
N TRP A 93 7.27 -2.28 3.97
CA TRP A 93 8.73 -2.24 3.93
C TRP A 93 9.30 -1.33 5.01
N VAL A 94 8.85 -0.06 5.08
CA VAL A 94 9.30 0.89 6.12
C VAL A 94 8.94 0.38 7.51
N GLY A 95 7.72 -0.13 7.68
CA GLY A 95 7.26 -0.62 8.98
C GLY A 95 8.09 -1.81 9.49
N GLY A 96 8.43 -2.73 8.59
CA GLY A 96 9.30 -3.87 8.87
C GLY A 96 10.73 -3.45 9.22
N GLU A 97 11.32 -2.56 8.41
CA GLU A 97 12.67 -2.03 8.64
C GLU A 97 12.75 -1.27 9.96
N ALA A 98 11.79 -0.39 10.25
CA ALA A 98 11.77 0.38 11.49
C ALA A 98 11.70 -0.51 12.73
N ARG A 99 10.85 -1.56 12.73
CA ARG A 99 10.82 -2.55 13.81
C ARG A 99 12.10 -3.37 13.94
N ALA A 100 12.77 -3.66 12.82
CA ALA A 100 14.06 -4.35 12.85
C ALA A 100 15.15 -3.48 13.51
N HIS A 101 15.20 -2.19 13.16
CA HIS A 101 16.14 -1.23 13.73
C HIS A 101 15.85 -0.87 15.19
N ALA A 102 14.59 -0.91 15.62
CA ALA A 102 14.19 -0.65 17.00
C ALA A 102 14.65 -1.75 17.99
N ARG A 103 14.92 -2.97 17.50
CA ARG A 103 15.32 -4.09 18.37
C ARG A 103 16.80 -3.99 18.75
N PRO A 104 17.15 -4.18 20.04
CA PRO A 104 18.55 -4.30 20.43
C PRO A 104 19.16 -5.53 19.77
N ALA A 105 20.43 -5.44 19.36
CA ALA A 105 21.17 -6.57 18.83
C ALA A 105 21.14 -7.75 19.85
N PRO A 106 21.04 -9.01 19.39
CA PRO A 106 21.10 -10.14 20.28
C PRO A 106 22.41 -10.11 21.07
N SER A 107 22.31 -10.16 22.40
CA SER A 107 23.48 -10.31 23.28
C SER A 107 24.19 -11.60 22.92
N THR A 108 25.37 -11.49 22.32
CA THR A 108 26.31 -12.61 22.17
C THR A 108 26.96 -12.86 23.52
N ASP A 109 26.30 -13.67 24.35
CA ASP A 109 26.92 -14.37 25.48
C ASP A 109 27.40 -15.77 25.03
#